data_AF-A0A926CMS4-F1
#
_entry.id   AF-A0A926CMS4-F1
#
_cell.length_a   1.000
_cell.length_b   1.000
_cell.length_c   1.000
_cell.angle_alpha   90.00
_cell.angle_beta   90.00
_cell.angle_gamma   90.00
#
_symmetry.space_group_name_H-M   'P 1'
#
loop_
_entity.id
_entity.type
_entity.pdbx_description
1 polymer ?
#
loop_
_entity_poly.entity_id
_entity_poly.type
_entity_poly.pdbx_seq_one_letter_code
_entity_poly.pdbx_strand_id
1 'polypeptide(L)'
;LAYRPLQPYSWKPIEGGGRRLFSPHLKNGAVVQVAAAWEFADMSAFRSTILSLPLEIRTDPTPSVKFRSLRGKNLEFTYGEVPRVNGAAIDYAKWPLFGGPFVEADVDSERLTLKHGKLRRTLDFRTLQISDR
;
A
#
# COMPACT_ATOMS: atom_id res chain seq x y z
N LEU A 1 -12.08 -0.40 4.69
CA LEU A 1 -10.77 -1.08 4.88
C LEU A 1 -10.99 -2.58 4.96
N ALA A 2 -10.16 -3.38 4.33
CA ALA A 2 -10.01 -4.80 4.59
C ALA A 2 -8.59 -5.09 5.07
N TYR A 3 -8.46 -5.90 6.12
CA TYR A 3 -7.20 -6.27 6.75
C TYR A 3 -7.18 -7.78 6.99
N ARG A 4 -6.11 -8.46 6.56
CA ARG A 4 -5.94 -9.90 6.73
C ARG A 4 -4.49 -10.25 7.07
N PRO A 5 -4.20 -10.80 8.26
CA PRO A 5 -2.93 -11.46 8.52
C PRO A 5 -2.72 -12.68 7.61
N LEU A 6 -1.45 -13.00 7.34
CA LEU A 6 -1.09 -14.15 6.52
C LEU A 6 -1.21 -15.48 7.29
N GLN A 7 -1.17 -15.43 8.61
CA GLN A 7 -1.32 -16.56 9.52
C GLN A 7 -2.62 -16.48 10.33
N PRO A 8 -3.05 -17.59 10.99
CA PRO A 8 -4.18 -17.58 11.91
C PRO A 8 -4.07 -16.48 12.97
N TYR A 9 -5.21 -15.92 13.33
CA TYR A 9 -5.32 -14.83 14.29
C TYR A 9 -6.56 -15.00 15.15
N SER A 10 -6.59 -14.27 16.27
CA SER A 10 -7.72 -14.24 17.21
C SER A 10 -8.03 -12.81 17.59
N TRP A 11 -9.31 -12.53 17.85
CA TRP A 11 -9.71 -11.30 18.51
C TRP A 11 -9.59 -11.50 20.02
N LYS A 12 -8.80 -10.65 20.69
CA LYS A 12 -8.68 -10.65 22.14
C LYS A 12 -9.33 -9.40 22.72
N PRO A 13 -10.01 -9.48 23.87
CA PRO A 13 -10.50 -8.28 24.55
C PRO A 13 -9.33 -7.38 24.96
N ILE A 14 -9.62 -6.09 25.10
CA ILE A 14 -8.72 -5.09 25.68
C ILE A 14 -9.37 -4.58 26.97
N GLU A 15 -8.57 -4.39 28.02
CA GLU A 15 -9.03 -3.78 29.27
C GLU A 15 -9.54 -2.35 29.00
N GLY A 16 -10.69 -1.99 29.56
CA GLY A 16 -11.36 -0.70 29.25
C GLY A 16 -12.22 -0.72 27.98
N GLY A 17 -12.30 -1.86 27.27
CA GLY A 17 -13.22 -2.06 26.15
C GLY A 17 -12.54 -2.19 24.79
N GLY A 18 -13.28 -2.74 23.82
CA GLY A 18 -12.78 -3.00 22.47
C GLY A 18 -12.08 -4.36 22.31
N ARG A 19 -11.49 -4.58 21.14
CA ARG A 19 -10.82 -5.84 20.76
C ARG A 19 -9.54 -5.56 19.99
N ARG A 20 -8.49 -6.32 20.29
CA ARG A 20 -7.24 -6.36 19.52
C ARG A 20 -7.22 -7.58 18.62
N LEU A 21 -6.78 -7.40 17.39
CA LEU A 21 -6.45 -8.51 16.51
C LEU A 21 -5.05 -9.02 16.90
N PHE A 22 -4.95 -10.28 17.30
CA PHE A 22 -3.72 -10.90 17.78
C PHE A 22 -3.32 -12.09 16.90
N SER A 23 -2.12 -12.03 16.33
CA SER A 23 -1.46 -13.14 15.62
C SER A 23 -0.14 -13.46 16.33
N PRO A 24 0.03 -14.67 16.91
CA PRO A 24 1.25 -15.03 17.66
C PRO A 24 2.43 -15.46 16.78
N HIS A 25 2.26 -15.50 15.46
CA HIS A 25 3.23 -16.14 14.57
C HIS A 25 4.41 -15.21 14.23
N LEU A 26 5.64 -15.71 14.40
CA LEU A 26 6.87 -14.97 14.09
C LEU A 26 7.06 -14.75 12.58
N LYS A 27 6.79 -15.79 11.78
CA LYS A 27 6.79 -15.75 10.31
C LYS A 27 5.41 -15.37 9.82
N ASN A 28 5.17 -14.07 9.67
CA ASN A 28 3.85 -13.54 9.36
C ASN A 28 3.94 -12.25 8.52
N GLY A 29 2.80 -11.76 8.06
CA GLY A 29 2.60 -10.46 7.44
C GLY A 29 1.13 -10.08 7.46
N ALA A 30 0.76 -8.98 6.82
CA ALA A 30 -0.63 -8.61 6.65
C ALA A 30 -0.87 -7.97 5.28
N VAL A 31 -2.03 -8.27 4.69
CA VAL A 31 -2.53 -7.60 3.48
C VAL A 31 -3.58 -6.58 3.91
N VAL A 32 -3.43 -5.37 3.40
CA VAL A 32 -4.36 -4.26 3.63
C VAL A 32 -4.86 -3.73 2.29
N GLN A 33 -6.18 -3.65 2.14
CA GLN A 33 -6.85 -3.05 0.99
C GLN A 33 -7.75 -1.91 1.46
N VAL A 34 -7.63 -0.75 0.82
CA VAL A 34 -8.42 0.44 1.12
C VAL A 34 -9.23 0.81 -0.12
N ALA A 35 -10.48 1.18 0.11
CA ALA A 35 -11.33 1.85 -0.86
C ALA A 35 -12.08 2.97 -0.15
N ALA A 36 -12.39 4.03 -0.88
CA ALA A 36 -13.29 5.07 -0.44
C ALA A 36 -14.73 4.55 -0.44
N ALA A 37 -15.58 5.11 0.43
CA ALA A 37 -16.95 4.65 0.60
C ALA A 37 -17.79 4.74 -0.69
N TRP A 38 -17.51 5.73 -1.56
CA TRP A 38 -18.22 5.94 -2.81
C TRP A 38 -17.85 4.93 -3.92
N GLU A 39 -16.77 4.15 -3.75
CA GLU A 39 -16.35 3.16 -4.75
C GLU A 39 -17.23 1.90 -4.77
N PHE A 40 -18.03 1.69 -3.73
CA PHE A 40 -18.89 0.53 -3.56
C PHE A 40 -20.28 0.98 -3.12
N ALA A 41 -21.32 0.28 -3.58
CA ALA A 41 -22.69 0.57 -3.18
C ALA A 41 -22.87 0.42 -1.66
N ASP A 42 -22.24 -0.60 -1.06
CA ASP A 42 -22.29 -0.86 0.36
C ASP A 42 -21.09 -1.73 0.83
N MET A 43 -21.04 -2.00 2.13
CA MET A 43 -20.01 -2.84 2.74
C MET A 43 -20.08 -4.32 2.32
N SER A 44 -21.25 -4.82 1.93
CA SER A 44 -21.43 -6.20 1.47
C SER A 44 -20.80 -6.40 0.10
N ALA A 45 -21.03 -5.46 -0.83
CA ALA A 45 -20.39 -5.43 -2.14
C ALA A 45 -18.87 -5.35 -2.00
N PHE A 46 -18.36 -4.44 -1.15
CA PHE A 46 -16.93 -4.34 -0.86
C PHE A 46 -16.35 -5.66 -0.33
N ARG A 47 -17.03 -6.29 0.65
CA ARG A 47 -16.59 -7.58 1.22
C ARG A 47 -16.56 -8.69 0.17
N SER A 48 -17.61 -8.79 -0.65
CA SER A 48 -17.70 -9.79 -1.71
C SER A 48 -16.56 -9.64 -2.72
N THR A 49 -16.30 -8.42 -3.18
CA THR A 49 -15.18 -8.13 -4.08
C THR A 49 -13.85 -8.50 -3.46
N ILE A 50 -13.56 -8.05 -2.21
CA ILE A 50 -12.30 -8.36 -1.53
C ILE A 50 -12.07 -9.86 -1.39
N LEU A 51 -13.10 -10.63 -1.00
CA LEU A 51 -12.99 -12.07 -0.79
C LEU A 51 -12.85 -12.86 -2.11
N SER A 52 -13.25 -12.27 -3.24
CA SER A 52 -13.07 -12.87 -4.57
C SER A 52 -11.66 -12.68 -5.16
N LEU A 53 -10.84 -11.80 -4.58
CA LEU A 53 -9.50 -11.52 -5.10
C LEU A 53 -8.56 -12.71 -4.88
N PRO A 54 -7.83 -13.17 -5.91
CA PRO A 54 -6.80 -14.21 -5.76
C PRO A 54 -5.76 -13.83 -4.71
N LEU A 55 -5.46 -14.76 -3.80
CA LEU A 55 -4.49 -14.59 -2.72
C LEU A 55 -3.86 -15.94 -2.38
N GLU A 56 -2.57 -16.05 -2.64
CA GLU A 56 -1.71 -17.18 -2.32
C GLU A 56 -0.76 -16.78 -1.20
N ILE A 57 -0.68 -17.61 -0.16
CA ILE A 57 0.10 -17.33 1.04
C ILE A 57 1.00 -18.53 1.32
N ARG A 58 2.27 -18.26 1.57
CA ARG A 58 3.24 -19.24 2.06
C ARG A 58 4.04 -18.61 3.20
N THR A 59 4.17 -19.27 4.33
CA THR A 59 4.94 -18.73 5.47
C THR A 59 6.23 -19.46 5.75
N ASP A 60 6.37 -20.68 5.23
CA ASP A 60 7.54 -21.52 5.42
C ASP A 60 8.12 -21.99 4.08
N PRO A 61 9.46 -22.10 3.96
CA PRO A 61 10.45 -21.70 4.97
C PRO A 61 10.60 -20.17 5.11
N THR A 62 10.30 -19.42 4.05
CA THR A 62 10.38 -17.96 3.99
C THR A 62 9.00 -17.37 3.66
N PRO A 63 8.48 -16.40 4.44
CA PRO A 63 7.21 -15.76 4.18
C PRO A 63 7.14 -15.13 2.79
N SER A 64 6.08 -15.46 2.06
CA SER A 64 5.78 -14.98 0.72
C SER A 64 4.27 -14.88 0.52
N VAL A 65 3.85 -13.87 -0.23
CA VAL A 65 2.45 -13.66 -0.60
C VAL A 65 2.37 -13.20 -2.05
N LYS A 66 1.44 -13.80 -2.80
CA LYS A 66 1.06 -13.34 -4.13
C LYS A 66 -0.43 -13.03 -4.13
N PHE A 67 -0.82 -11.86 -4.60
CA PHE A 67 -2.24 -11.52 -4.65
C PHE A 67 -2.56 -10.50 -5.72
N ARG A 68 -3.83 -10.46 -6.12
CA ARG A 68 -4.36 -9.39 -6.97
C ARG A 68 -4.93 -8.29 -6.09
N SER A 69 -4.45 -7.06 -6.27
CA SER A 69 -4.94 -5.90 -5.53
C SER A 69 -6.35 -5.50 -5.99
N LEU A 70 -7.05 -4.71 -5.16
CA LEU A 70 -8.34 -4.14 -5.53
C LEU A 70 -8.25 -3.22 -6.76
N ARG A 71 -7.05 -2.72 -7.07
CA ARG A 71 -6.75 -1.91 -8.27
C ARG A 71 -6.26 -2.74 -9.45
N GLY A 72 -6.40 -4.07 -9.37
CA GLY A 72 -6.10 -5.00 -10.47
C GLY A 72 -4.62 -5.26 -10.72
N LYS A 73 -3.71 -4.87 -9.81
CA LYS A 73 -2.28 -5.16 -9.90
C LYS A 73 -1.97 -6.53 -9.31
N ASN A 74 -1.12 -7.31 -9.96
CA ASN A 74 -0.56 -8.52 -9.37
C ASN A 74 0.65 -8.11 -8.52
N LEU A 75 0.63 -8.48 -7.25
CA LEU A 75 1.66 -8.12 -6.29
C LEU A 75 2.28 -9.39 -5.72
N GLU A 76 3.61 -9.43 -5.68
CA GLU A 76 4.38 -10.55 -5.15
C GLU A 76 5.41 -10.00 -4.15
N PHE A 77 5.38 -10.54 -2.94
CA PHE A 77 6.30 -10.18 -1.88
C PHE A 77 6.90 -11.46 -1.29
N THR A 78 8.21 -11.48 -1.10
CA THR A 78 8.91 -12.49 -0.32
C THR A 78 9.80 -11.78 0.67
N TYR A 79 9.82 -12.23 1.92
CA TYR A 79 10.63 -11.60 2.96
C TYR A 79 12.12 -11.63 2.57
N GLY A 80 12.77 -10.46 2.63
CA GLY A 80 14.17 -10.28 2.24
C GLY A 80 14.42 -10.11 0.74
N GLU A 81 13.38 -10.14 -0.10
CA GLU A 81 13.50 -9.95 -1.55
C GLU A 81 12.87 -8.62 -1.99
N VAL A 82 13.31 -8.13 -3.16
CA VAL A 82 12.68 -6.97 -3.81
C VAL A 82 11.27 -7.37 -4.29
N PRO A 83 10.21 -6.65 -3.88
CA PRO A 83 8.85 -6.94 -4.31
C PRO A 83 8.67 -6.79 -5.82
N ARG A 84 7.68 -7.51 -6.36
CA ARG A 84 7.31 -7.41 -7.77
C ARG A 84 5.89 -6.89 -7.93
N VAL A 85 5.70 -6.01 -8.89
CA VAL A 85 4.41 -5.48 -9.33
C VAL A 85 4.22 -5.84 -10.79
N ASN A 86 3.18 -6.61 -11.09
CA ASN A 86 2.91 -7.17 -12.42
C ASN A 86 4.14 -7.91 -13.00
N GLY A 87 4.86 -8.67 -12.17
CA GLY A 87 6.05 -9.44 -12.55
C GLY A 87 7.36 -8.65 -12.58
N ALA A 88 7.31 -7.31 -12.62
CA ALA A 88 8.49 -6.45 -12.61
C ALA A 88 8.94 -6.14 -11.19
N ALA A 89 10.23 -6.29 -10.89
CA ALA A 89 10.81 -5.91 -9.61
C ALA A 89 10.76 -4.39 -9.41
N ILE A 90 10.49 -3.94 -8.19
CA ILE A 90 10.56 -2.53 -7.83
C ILE A 90 12.00 -2.02 -8.01
N ASP A 91 12.17 -0.94 -8.79
CA ASP A 91 13.44 -0.25 -8.95
C ASP A 91 13.60 0.82 -7.85
N TYR A 92 14.24 0.42 -6.75
CA TYR A 92 14.52 1.33 -5.64
C TYR A 92 15.56 2.40 -6.00
N ALA A 93 16.43 2.15 -6.99
CA ALA A 93 17.44 3.12 -7.41
C ALA A 93 16.83 4.33 -8.12
N LYS A 94 15.63 4.16 -8.70
CA LYS A 94 14.85 5.23 -9.33
C LYS A 94 13.63 5.65 -8.50
N TRP A 95 13.56 5.28 -7.23
CA TRP A 95 12.42 5.62 -6.40
C TRP A 95 12.43 7.12 -6.07
N PRO A 96 11.33 7.86 -6.32
CA PRO A 96 11.31 9.29 -6.05
C PRO A 96 11.35 9.56 -4.54
N LEU A 97 11.85 10.73 -4.15
CA LEU A 97 11.79 11.21 -2.77
C LEU A 97 10.34 11.39 -2.31
N PHE A 98 9.51 11.95 -3.18
CA PHE A 98 8.05 11.96 -3.04
C PHE A 98 7.41 11.49 -4.35
N GLY A 99 6.51 10.51 -4.28
CA GLY A 99 5.82 9.93 -5.45
C GLY A 99 4.30 9.85 -5.27
N GLY A 100 3.71 10.86 -4.62
CA GLY A 100 2.29 10.89 -4.29
C GLY A 100 1.46 11.70 -5.30
N PRO A 101 0.13 11.52 -5.33
CA PRO A 101 -0.74 12.28 -6.23
C PRO A 101 -0.76 13.79 -5.96
N PHE A 102 -0.33 14.22 -4.76
CA PHE A 102 -0.34 15.62 -4.33
C PHE A 102 1.06 16.24 -4.24
N VAL A 103 2.10 15.42 -4.11
CA VAL A 103 3.47 15.87 -3.90
C VAL A 103 4.43 14.94 -4.63
N GLU A 104 5.28 15.52 -5.47
CA GLU A 104 6.31 14.82 -6.22
C GLU A 104 7.67 15.51 -6.11
N ALA A 105 8.72 14.71 -5.95
CA ALA A 105 10.11 15.14 -6.03
C ALA A 105 11.00 13.93 -6.33
N ASP A 106 11.97 14.10 -7.24
CA ASP A 106 13.05 13.13 -7.40
C ASP A 106 14.12 13.36 -6.34
N VAL A 107 14.85 12.30 -5.99
CA VAL A 107 16.02 12.39 -5.09
C VAL A 107 17.03 13.38 -5.68
N ASP A 108 17.57 14.27 -4.84
CA ASP A 108 18.55 15.30 -5.20
C ASP A 108 18.14 16.28 -6.31
N SER A 109 16.85 16.33 -6.66
CA SER A 109 16.34 17.27 -7.66
C SER A 109 16.32 18.72 -7.20
N GLU A 110 16.32 18.93 -5.88
CA GLU A 110 16.09 20.25 -5.25
C GLU A 110 14.82 20.92 -5.78
N ARG A 111 13.85 20.10 -6.21
CA ARG A 111 12.61 20.53 -6.83
C ARG A 111 11.43 19.79 -6.21
N LEU A 112 10.44 20.55 -5.75
CA LEU A 112 9.21 20.01 -5.19
C LEU A 112 8.02 20.44 -6.02
N THR A 113 7.21 19.48 -6.48
CA THR A 113 5.96 19.76 -7.20
C THR A 113 4.76 19.45 -6.32
N LEU A 114 3.95 20.46 -6.04
CA LEU A 114 2.69 20.36 -5.31
C LEU A 114 1.52 20.36 -6.30
N LYS A 115 0.55 19.47 -6.11
CA LYS A 115 -0.60 19.29 -7.00
C LYS A 115 -1.90 19.41 -6.21
N HIS A 116 -2.80 20.30 -6.63
CA HIS A 116 -4.13 20.43 -6.02
C HIS A 116 -5.16 20.86 -7.07
N GLY A 117 -6.08 19.95 -7.42
CA GLY A 117 -7.04 20.17 -8.50
C GLY A 117 -6.33 20.44 -9.83
N LYS A 118 -6.57 21.62 -10.42
CA LYS A 118 -5.89 22.06 -11.64
C LYS A 118 -4.53 22.73 -11.40
N LEU A 119 -4.27 23.18 -10.16
CA LEU A 119 -3.05 23.88 -9.81
C LEU A 119 -1.86 22.91 -9.70
N ARG A 120 -0.76 23.28 -10.32
CA ARG A 120 0.56 22.68 -10.14
C ARG A 120 1.56 23.75 -9.77
N ARG A 121 2.09 23.69 -8.56
CA ARG A 121 3.15 24.58 -8.08
C ARG A 121 4.48 23.84 -8.06
N THR A 122 5.50 24.38 -8.72
CA THR A 122 6.89 23.94 -8.59
C THR A 122 7.64 24.92 -7.69
N LEU A 123 8.28 24.40 -6.65
CA LEU A 123 9.30 25.07 -5.87
C LEU A 123 10.66 24.59 -6.37
N ASP A 124 11.48 25.49 -6.92
CA ASP A 124 12.85 25.22 -7.34
C ASP A 124 13.81 25.84 -6.31
N PHE A 125 14.47 24.98 -5.53
CA PHE A 125 15.37 25.42 -4.47
C PHE A 125 16.78 25.75 -4.98
N ARG A 126 17.14 25.35 -6.22
CA ARG A 126 18.42 25.77 -6.83
C ARG A 126 18.41 27.23 -7.19
N THR A 127 17.28 27.70 -7.72
CA THR A 127 17.11 29.09 -8.16
C THR A 127 16.30 29.93 -7.18
N LEU A 128 15.76 29.32 -6.12
CA LEU A 128 14.83 29.95 -5.17
C LEU A 128 13.59 30.54 -5.87
N GLN A 129 13.05 29.84 -6.85
CA GLN A 129 11.92 30.29 -7.66
C GLN A 129 10.65 29.45 -7.41
N ILE A 130 9.50 30.09 -7.64
CA ILE A 130 8.19 29.46 -7.58
C ILE A 130 7.53 29.66 -8.94
N SER A 131 6.96 28.60 -9.50
CA SER A 131 6.14 28.68 -10.71
C SER A 131 4.84 27.90 -10.57
N ASP A 132 3.77 28.45 -11.11
CA ASP A 132 2.43 27.87 -11.10
C ASP A 132 1.98 27.54 -12.55
N ARG A 133 1.28 26.43 -12.72
CA ARG A 133 0.58 26.02 -13.96
C ARG A 133 -0.82 25.52 -13.65
#